data_AF-A0A3Q0T755-F1
#
_entry.id   AF-A0A3Q0T755-F1
#
_cell.length_a   1.000
_cell.length_b   1.000
_cell.length_c   1.000
_cell.angle_alpha   90.00
_cell.angle_beta   90.00
_cell.angle_gamma   90.00
#
_symmetry.space_group_name_H-M   'P 1'
#
loop_
_entity.id
_entity.type
_entity.pdbx_description
1 polymer ?
#
loop_
_entity_poly.entity_id
_entity_poly.type
_entity_poly.pdbx_seq_one_letter_code
_entity_poly.pdbx_strand_id
1 'polypeptide(L)'
;FSLVKSDTGEIVTEDGRSRCPFNPEYKSTAIMAGELYTGTVSNFQGNEPIIYKSLSQGTALKTENSLNWLQPAFVGSAYIQESLPKGNLVGDDDKIYFFFSEAGKEFDFFDNTIVSRIARVCKQGDVGGERVLQKKWTTFLKAQLLCSLPDDGFPFNIIQDMFVLTPSPEDWKNTVFYGVFTSYKGASGSSAVCSFTMDQVEKAFNGRYREVNRETQQC
;
A
#
# COMPACT_ATOMS: atom_id res chain seq x y z
N PHE A 1 -16.87 6.56 -24.34
CA PHE A 1 -17.11 5.60 -23.25
C PHE A 1 -18.46 4.94 -23.48
N SER A 2 -18.50 3.61 -23.52
CA SER A 2 -19.72 2.81 -23.64
C SER A 2 -19.80 1.87 -22.45
N LEU A 3 -20.98 1.76 -21.83
CA LEU A 3 -21.17 0.86 -20.70
C LEU A 3 -21.16 -0.60 -21.17
N VAL A 4 -20.58 -1.46 -20.36
CA VAL A 4 -20.60 -2.92 -20.59
C VAL A 4 -22.04 -3.40 -20.50
N LYS A 5 -22.47 -4.19 -21.48
CA LYS A 5 -23.80 -4.78 -21.52
C LYS A 5 -23.69 -6.29 -21.36
N SER A 6 -24.65 -6.88 -20.65
CA SER A 6 -24.83 -8.33 -20.55
C SER A 6 -25.23 -8.94 -21.90
N ASP A 7 -25.26 -10.26 -21.97
CA ASP A 7 -25.78 -11.01 -23.13
C ASP A 7 -27.26 -10.68 -23.42
N THR A 8 -28.00 -10.17 -22.43
CA THR A 8 -29.39 -9.71 -22.54
C THR A 8 -29.51 -8.23 -22.93
N GLY A 9 -28.39 -7.52 -23.11
CA GLY A 9 -28.34 -6.11 -23.52
C GLY A 9 -28.52 -5.10 -22.37
N GLU A 10 -28.59 -5.57 -21.11
CA GLU A 10 -28.70 -4.72 -19.93
C GLU A 10 -27.34 -4.18 -19.49
N ILE A 11 -27.31 -2.99 -18.90
CA ILE A 11 -26.07 -2.41 -18.38
C ILE A 11 -25.60 -3.24 -17.18
N VAL A 12 -24.36 -3.71 -17.23
CA VAL A 12 -23.72 -4.40 -16.11
C VAL A 12 -23.27 -3.37 -15.08
N THR A 13 -23.77 -3.49 -13.86
CA THR A 13 -23.35 -2.69 -12.71
C THR A 13 -22.72 -3.58 -11.66
N GLU A 14 -21.76 -3.03 -10.92
CA GLU A 14 -21.09 -3.72 -9.83
C GLU A 14 -21.08 -2.85 -8.58
N ASP A 15 -21.09 -3.47 -7.40
CA ASP A 15 -20.95 -2.75 -6.14
C ASP A 15 -19.53 -2.16 -6.03
N GLY A 16 -19.46 -0.84 -5.80
CA GLY A 16 -18.22 -0.10 -5.62
C GLY A 16 -17.61 -0.23 -4.23
N ARG A 17 -18.30 -0.88 -3.28
CA ARG A 17 -17.82 -1.03 -1.91
C ARG A 17 -16.43 -1.68 -1.88
N SER A 18 -15.51 -1.05 -1.14
CA SER A 18 -14.08 -1.45 -1.05
C SER A 18 -13.27 -1.28 -2.34
N ARG A 19 -13.89 -0.77 -3.42
CA ARG A 19 -13.23 -0.50 -4.71
C ARG A 19 -13.06 1.00 -4.96
N CYS A 20 -14.01 1.80 -4.47
CA CYS A 20 -13.95 3.26 -4.45
C CYS A 20 -14.47 3.79 -3.10
N PRO A 21 -14.05 5.00 -2.69
CA PRO A 21 -14.53 5.62 -1.46
C PRO A 21 -15.95 6.20 -1.63
N PHE A 22 -16.70 6.29 -0.53
CA PHE A 22 -18.02 6.95 -0.50
C PHE A 22 -17.92 8.48 -0.55
N ASN A 23 -16.87 9.05 0.06
CA ASN A 23 -16.62 10.49 0.08
C ASN A 23 -15.58 10.84 -0.99
N PRO A 24 -15.84 11.79 -1.91
CA PRO A 24 -14.89 12.19 -2.93
C PRO A 24 -13.58 12.79 -2.39
N GLU A 25 -13.57 13.27 -1.15
CA GLU A 25 -12.36 13.81 -0.49
C GLU A 25 -11.42 12.72 0.03
N TYR A 26 -11.89 11.47 0.16
CA TYR A 26 -11.06 10.38 0.64
C TYR A 26 -10.10 9.90 -0.44
N LYS A 27 -8.82 9.88 -0.08
CA LYS A 27 -7.74 9.41 -0.93
C LYS A 27 -7.83 7.89 -1.09
N SER A 28 -7.70 7.44 -2.34
CA SER A 28 -7.75 6.03 -2.69
C SER A 28 -6.78 5.74 -3.82
N THR A 29 -6.44 4.48 -4.00
CA THR A 29 -5.63 3.99 -5.11
C THR A 29 -6.21 2.69 -5.66
N ALA A 30 -6.00 2.44 -6.95
CA ALA A 30 -6.45 1.25 -7.63
C ALA A 30 -5.46 0.83 -8.72
N ILE A 31 -5.21 -0.47 -8.86
CA ILE A 31 -4.39 -1.03 -9.92
C ILE A 31 -4.96 -2.37 -10.42
N MET A 32 -4.89 -2.57 -11.73
CA MET A 32 -5.26 -3.82 -12.39
C MET A 32 -4.03 -4.68 -12.63
N ALA A 33 -4.01 -5.88 -12.04
CA ALA A 33 -2.98 -6.89 -12.26
C ALA A 33 -3.66 -8.26 -12.50
N GLY A 34 -4.50 -8.34 -13.52
CA GLY A 34 -5.42 -9.47 -13.76
C GLY A 34 -6.64 -9.49 -12.83
N GLU A 35 -6.45 -9.11 -11.57
CA GLU A 35 -7.49 -8.77 -10.59
C GLU A 35 -7.36 -7.29 -10.21
N LEU A 36 -8.42 -6.71 -9.63
CA LEU A 36 -8.40 -5.32 -9.18
C LEU A 36 -7.92 -5.26 -7.73
N TYR A 37 -6.89 -4.47 -7.48
CA TYR A 37 -6.34 -4.20 -6.16
C TYR A 37 -6.61 -2.75 -5.79
N THR A 38 -7.18 -2.51 -4.62
CA THR A 38 -7.63 -1.18 -4.19
C THR A 38 -7.17 -0.88 -2.77
N GLY A 39 -6.74 0.35 -2.53
CA GLY A 39 -6.55 0.93 -1.20
C GLY A 39 -7.57 2.03 -1.02
N THR A 40 -8.54 1.87 -0.14
CA THR A 40 -9.64 2.84 0.06
C THR A 40 -10.27 2.68 1.44
N VAL A 41 -11.39 3.35 1.69
CA VAL A 41 -12.27 3.09 2.84
C VAL A 41 -13.51 2.30 2.42
N SER A 42 -13.91 1.30 3.21
CA SER A 42 -14.99 0.36 2.86
C SER A 42 -16.38 0.76 3.34
N ASN A 43 -16.50 1.81 4.15
CA ASN A 43 -17.77 2.24 4.74
C ASN A 43 -18.02 3.74 4.57
N PHE A 44 -19.27 4.12 4.80
CA PHE A 44 -19.72 5.50 4.67
C PHE A 44 -19.08 6.45 5.71
N GLN A 45 -18.78 5.94 6.91
CA GLN A 45 -18.16 6.73 7.99
C GLN A 45 -16.68 7.04 7.74
N GLY A 46 -16.02 6.36 6.81
CA GLY A 46 -14.60 6.58 6.48
C GLY A 46 -13.59 6.07 7.51
N ASN A 47 -14.03 5.27 8.49
CA ASN A 47 -13.18 4.74 9.55
C ASN A 47 -12.78 3.27 9.35
N GLU A 48 -13.13 2.67 8.22
CA GLU A 48 -12.69 1.32 7.84
C GLU A 48 -11.77 1.40 6.62
N PRO A 49 -10.47 1.73 6.78
CA PRO A 49 -9.53 1.62 5.68
C PRO A 49 -9.27 0.16 5.32
N ILE A 50 -9.05 -0.08 4.04
CA ILE A 50 -8.91 -1.42 3.51
C ILE A 50 -7.94 -1.43 2.33
N ILE A 51 -7.05 -2.43 2.31
CA ILE A 51 -6.42 -2.89 1.09
C ILE A 51 -7.14 -4.15 0.65
N TYR A 52 -7.76 -4.10 -0.52
CA TYR A 52 -8.70 -5.11 -1.00
C TYR A 52 -8.27 -5.65 -2.36
N LYS A 53 -8.45 -6.95 -2.55
CA LYS A 53 -8.38 -7.63 -3.85
C LYS A 53 -9.78 -8.03 -4.26
N SER A 54 -10.26 -7.41 -5.32
CA SER A 54 -11.59 -7.65 -5.87
C SER A 54 -11.52 -8.71 -6.98
N LEU A 55 -12.45 -9.65 -6.87
CA LEU A 55 -12.62 -10.85 -7.68
C LEU A 55 -12.86 -10.57 -9.17
N SER A 56 -12.22 -11.38 -10.03
CA SER A 56 -12.85 -11.88 -11.27
C SER A 56 -13.06 -13.41 -11.23
N GLN A 57 -12.14 -14.19 -10.64
CA GLN A 57 -12.27 -15.67 -10.48
C GLN A 57 -11.65 -16.31 -9.20
N GLY A 58 -10.95 -15.57 -8.32
CA GLY A 58 -10.24 -16.10 -7.12
C GLY A 58 -10.84 -15.81 -5.74
N THR A 59 -10.11 -16.03 -4.64
CA THR A 59 -10.58 -15.62 -3.29
C THR A 59 -10.34 -14.13 -3.08
N ALA A 60 -11.39 -13.35 -2.78
CA ALA A 60 -11.22 -11.95 -2.36
C ALA A 60 -10.48 -11.87 -1.03
N LEU A 61 -9.46 -11.02 -0.98
CA LEU A 61 -8.62 -10.80 0.20
C LEU A 61 -8.71 -9.36 0.67
N LYS A 62 -8.65 -9.18 1.99
CA LYS A 62 -8.65 -7.87 2.62
C LYS A 62 -7.67 -7.79 3.78
N THR A 63 -7.27 -6.58 4.13
CA THR A 63 -6.55 -6.33 5.37
C THR A 63 -7.39 -6.66 6.59
N GLU A 64 -6.71 -7.12 7.65
CA GLU A 64 -7.31 -7.31 8.96
C GLU A 64 -7.71 -5.95 9.55
N ASN A 65 -8.89 -5.89 10.17
CA ASN A 65 -9.45 -4.64 10.71
C ASN A 65 -9.15 -4.44 12.19
N SER A 66 -7.97 -4.89 12.66
CA SER A 66 -7.67 -4.87 14.10
C SER A 66 -7.47 -3.47 14.68
N LEU A 67 -7.39 -2.43 13.84
CA LEU A 67 -7.04 -1.07 14.24
C LEU A 67 -7.97 -0.03 13.57
N ASN A 68 -9.24 -0.03 13.98
CA ASN A 68 -10.33 0.85 13.49
C ASN A 68 -10.09 2.37 13.62
N TRP A 69 -8.95 2.82 14.14
CA TRP A 69 -8.60 4.23 14.28
C TRP A 69 -7.57 4.72 13.25
N LEU A 70 -6.92 3.79 12.54
CA LEU A 70 -5.99 4.16 11.48
C LEU A 70 -6.77 4.71 10.29
N GLN A 71 -6.31 5.81 9.72
CA GLN A 71 -6.85 6.39 8.50
C GLN A 71 -5.69 6.63 7.53
N PRO A 72 -5.21 5.59 6.81
CA PRO A 72 -4.21 5.77 5.77
C PRO A 72 -4.75 6.68 4.66
N ALA A 73 -3.94 7.65 4.25
CA ALA A 73 -4.17 8.42 3.03
C ALA A 73 -3.37 7.78 1.90
N PHE A 74 -4.04 7.00 1.04
CA PHE A 74 -3.41 6.34 -0.09
C PHE A 74 -3.02 7.35 -1.17
N VAL A 75 -1.79 7.27 -1.68
CA VAL A 75 -1.31 8.13 -2.77
C VAL A 75 -1.10 7.37 -4.07
N GLY A 76 -0.83 6.08 -4.01
CA GLY A 76 -0.55 5.28 -5.20
C GLY A 76 -0.43 3.79 -4.94
N SER A 77 -0.39 3.03 -6.02
CA SER A 77 -0.09 1.60 -6.03
C SER A 77 0.67 1.24 -7.30
N ALA A 78 1.48 0.17 -7.22
CA ALA A 78 2.30 -0.29 -8.34
C ALA A 78 2.36 -1.82 -8.40
N TYR A 79 2.45 -2.36 -9.60
CA TYR A 79 2.58 -3.79 -9.86
C TYR A 79 3.98 -4.08 -10.35
N ILE A 80 4.72 -4.91 -9.63
CA ILE A 80 6.10 -5.27 -9.96
C ILE A 80 6.17 -6.78 -10.18
N GLN A 81 6.66 -7.16 -11.36
CA GLN A 81 6.75 -8.55 -11.80
C GLN A 81 8.06 -9.19 -11.36
N GLU A 82 8.20 -9.40 -10.05
CA GLU A 82 9.42 -9.99 -9.47
C GLU A 82 9.69 -11.41 -9.99
N SER A 83 8.67 -12.13 -10.48
CA SER A 83 8.82 -13.47 -11.03
C SER A 83 9.49 -13.53 -12.41
N LEU A 84 9.77 -12.38 -13.03
CA LEU A 84 10.42 -12.30 -14.34
C LEU A 84 11.94 -12.14 -14.26
N PRO A 85 12.70 -12.71 -15.22
CA PRO A 85 12.25 -13.65 -16.24
C PRO A 85 11.87 -15.01 -15.62
N LYS A 86 10.96 -15.75 -16.28
CA LYS A 86 10.47 -17.05 -15.78
C LYS A 86 11.64 -18.00 -15.51
N GLY A 87 11.68 -18.56 -14.30
CA GLY A 87 12.78 -19.44 -13.87
C GLY A 87 13.98 -18.69 -13.29
N ASN A 88 13.85 -17.39 -12.99
CA ASN A 88 14.85 -16.71 -12.18
C ASN A 88 15.00 -17.41 -10.81
N LEU A 89 16.22 -17.48 -10.30
CA LEU A 89 16.51 -18.07 -8.98
C LEU A 89 16.42 -17.04 -7.84
N VAL A 90 16.18 -15.77 -8.18
CA VAL A 90 16.28 -14.64 -7.26
C VAL A 90 14.96 -13.90 -7.08
N GLY A 91 14.08 -13.95 -8.07
CA GLY A 91 12.74 -13.37 -7.96
C GLY A 91 11.79 -14.34 -7.29
N ASP A 92 10.82 -13.77 -6.59
CA ASP A 92 9.74 -14.49 -5.93
C ASP A 92 8.42 -14.16 -6.65
N ASP A 93 7.28 -14.46 -6.03
CA ASP A 93 5.97 -14.08 -6.52
C ASP A 93 5.86 -12.59 -6.86
N ASP A 94 5.07 -12.26 -7.87
CA ASP A 94 4.82 -10.87 -8.24
C ASP A 94 4.13 -10.14 -7.09
N LYS A 95 4.41 -8.84 -6.94
CA LYS A 95 3.95 -8.08 -5.79
C LYS A 95 3.20 -6.83 -6.18
N ILE A 96 2.21 -6.49 -5.38
CA ILE A 96 1.48 -5.24 -5.45
C ILE A 96 1.96 -4.36 -4.29
N TYR A 97 2.49 -3.20 -4.65
CA TYR A 97 2.97 -2.20 -3.72
C TYR A 97 1.90 -1.12 -3.51
N PHE A 98 1.74 -0.68 -2.27
CA PHE A 98 0.84 0.40 -1.88
C PHE A 98 1.61 1.48 -1.15
N PHE A 99 1.32 2.74 -1.45
CA PHE A 99 1.96 3.91 -0.86
C PHE A 99 0.92 4.76 -0.15
N PHE A 100 1.16 5.07 1.12
CA PHE A 100 0.22 5.84 1.92
C PHE A 100 0.90 6.51 3.12
N SER A 101 0.27 7.54 3.67
CA SER A 101 0.64 8.08 4.99
C SER A 101 -0.34 7.59 6.06
N GLU A 102 0.14 7.27 7.26
CA GLU A 102 -0.69 6.90 8.41
C GLU A 102 -0.14 7.51 9.71
N ALA A 103 -0.88 7.43 10.81
CA ALA A 103 -0.36 7.74 12.14
C ALA A 103 0.67 6.67 12.59
N GLY A 104 1.88 7.08 12.93
CA GLY A 104 2.99 6.22 13.35
C GLY A 104 2.93 5.92 14.85
N LYS A 105 2.32 4.78 15.22
CA LYS A 105 2.18 4.32 16.62
C LYS A 105 3.50 4.19 17.37
N GLU A 106 4.58 3.85 16.67
CA GLU A 106 5.89 3.75 17.29
C GLU A 106 6.41 5.08 17.86
N PHE A 107 5.72 6.18 17.56
CA PHE A 107 6.05 7.52 18.02
C PHE A 107 5.00 8.07 19.00
N ASP A 108 4.15 7.24 19.62
CA ASP A 108 3.10 7.66 20.59
C ASP A 108 3.61 8.49 21.80
N PHE A 109 4.92 8.68 21.96
CA PHE A 109 5.52 9.65 22.88
C PHE A 109 5.43 11.12 22.42
N PHE A 110 5.25 11.37 21.12
CA PHE A 110 5.09 12.69 20.51
C PHE A 110 3.80 12.70 19.69
N ASP A 111 2.84 13.55 20.08
CA ASP A 111 1.54 13.80 19.42
C ASP A 111 1.46 13.31 17.96
N ASN A 112 0.62 12.30 17.70
CA ASN A 112 0.10 11.88 16.38
C ASN A 112 1.04 12.11 15.18
N THR A 113 2.28 11.61 15.27
CA THR A 113 3.25 11.75 14.18
C THR A 113 2.76 11.01 12.94
N ILE A 114 2.44 11.72 11.86
CA ILE A 114 2.11 11.13 10.56
C ILE A 114 3.40 10.65 9.91
N VAL A 115 3.41 9.42 9.41
CA VAL A 115 4.55 8.79 8.72
C VAL A 115 4.13 8.24 7.37
N SER A 116 5.08 8.18 6.45
CA SER A 116 4.90 7.59 5.13
C SER A 116 5.28 6.12 5.13
N ARG A 117 4.50 5.31 4.42
CA ARG A 117 4.68 3.87 4.34
C ARG A 117 4.67 3.38 2.90
N ILE A 118 5.47 2.34 2.68
CA ILE A 118 5.35 1.42 1.58
C ILE A 118 4.85 0.09 2.14
N ALA A 119 3.84 -0.50 1.53
CA ALA A 119 3.35 -1.82 1.86
C ALA A 119 3.37 -2.72 0.62
N ARG A 120 3.43 -4.03 0.83
CA ARG A 120 3.37 -5.02 -0.25
C ARG A 120 2.46 -6.20 0.10
N VAL A 121 1.90 -6.82 -0.93
CA VAL A 121 1.23 -8.14 -0.88
C VAL A 121 1.68 -8.97 -2.08
N CYS A 122 1.72 -10.29 -1.92
CA CYS A 122 1.99 -11.24 -3.00
C CYS A 122 0.72 -11.46 -3.83
N LYS A 123 0.85 -11.49 -5.15
CA LYS A 123 -0.28 -11.52 -6.09
C LYS A 123 -0.81 -12.95 -6.31
N GLN A 124 0.05 -13.92 -6.59
CA GLN A 124 -0.35 -15.30 -6.90
C GLN A 124 -0.34 -16.20 -5.66
N GLY A 125 0.62 -16.02 -4.77
CA GLY A 125 0.88 -16.86 -3.60
C GLY A 125 -0.01 -16.57 -2.41
N ASP A 126 -0.64 -15.39 -2.33
CA ASP A 126 -1.57 -15.08 -1.23
C ASP A 126 -3.01 -15.46 -1.60
N VAL A 127 -3.49 -16.51 -0.94
CA VAL A 127 -4.87 -17.01 -0.99
C VAL A 127 -5.60 -16.86 0.35
N GLY A 128 -4.96 -16.20 1.31
CA GLY A 128 -5.39 -16.14 2.70
C GLY A 128 -5.08 -17.41 3.48
N GLY A 129 -5.36 -17.38 4.78
CA GLY A 129 -5.06 -18.52 5.65
C GLY A 129 -6.20 -19.56 5.72
N GLU A 130 -5.84 -20.82 5.98
CA GLU A 130 -6.78 -21.94 6.02
C GLU A 130 -7.68 -21.90 7.26
N ARG A 131 -7.12 -21.59 8.44
CA ARG A 131 -7.84 -21.56 9.74
C ARG A 131 -7.86 -20.18 10.39
N VAL A 132 -6.73 -19.49 10.39
CA VAL A 132 -6.56 -18.11 10.88
C VAL A 132 -6.35 -17.22 9.66
N LEU A 133 -6.78 -15.95 9.71
CA LEU A 133 -6.70 -15.02 8.57
C LEU A 133 -7.44 -15.52 7.30
N GLN A 134 -8.55 -16.23 7.48
CA GLN A 134 -9.41 -16.64 6.36
C GLN A 134 -9.89 -15.40 5.60
N LYS A 135 -9.69 -15.41 4.27
CA LYS A 135 -10.00 -14.30 3.35
C LYS A 135 -9.27 -12.99 3.71
N LYS A 136 -8.12 -13.08 4.38
CA LYS A 136 -7.28 -11.93 4.74
C LYS A 136 -5.86 -12.15 4.22
N TRP A 137 -5.15 -11.06 3.95
CA TRP A 137 -3.76 -11.13 3.50
C TRP A 137 -2.89 -11.87 4.51
N THR A 138 -2.05 -12.78 4.02
CA THR A 138 -1.01 -13.49 4.78
C THR A 138 0.38 -12.98 4.46
N THR A 139 0.52 -12.22 3.37
CA THR A 139 1.78 -11.66 2.85
C THR A 139 1.85 -10.13 2.99
N PHE A 140 0.87 -9.51 3.65
CA PHE A 140 0.86 -8.08 3.88
C PHE A 140 1.99 -7.66 4.82
N LEU A 141 2.93 -6.88 4.31
CA LEU A 141 4.00 -6.24 5.07
C LEU A 141 4.01 -4.75 4.78
N LYS A 142 4.41 -3.93 5.77
CA LYS A 142 4.64 -2.49 5.59
C LYS A 142 5.95 -2.04 6.22
N ALA A 143 6.59 -1.05 5.62
CA ALA A 143 7.82 -0.42 6.09
C ALA A 143 7.71 1.11 6.00
N GLN A 144 8.51 1.83 6.78
CA GLN A 144 8.55 3.29 6.76
C GLN A 144 9.38 3.80 5.58
N LEU A 145 8.87 4.83 4.90
CA LEU A 145 9.65 5.64 3.95
C LEU A 145 10.21 6.85 4.70
N LEU A 146 11.53 6.91 4.83
CA LEU A 146 12.24 8.01 5.48
C LEU A 146 12.79 8.96 4.41
N CYS A 147 12.26 10.19 4.39
CA CYS A 147 12.76 11.27 3.55
C CYS A 147 13.18 12.43 4.46
N SER A 148 14.46 12.74 4.51
CA SER A 148 15.01 13.78 5.38
C SER A 148 16.24 14.44 4.76
N LEU A 149 16.55 15.66 5.19
CA LEU A 149 17.80 16.31 4.79
C LEU A 149 19.01 15.59 5.41
N PRO A 150 20.11 15.39 4.66
CA PRO A 150 21.32 14.76 5.18
C PRO A 150 22.00 15.53 6.31
N ASP A 151 21.88 16.87 6.32
CA ASP A 151 22.67 17.74 7.21
C ASP A 151 22.08 17.83 8.62
N ASP A 152 20.82 18.28 8.72
CA ASP A 152 20.12 18.52 9.99
C ASP A 152 19.09 17.43 10.33
N GLY A 153 18.89 16.46 9.43
CA GLY A 153 17.88 15.41 9.60
C GLY A 153 16.44 15.91 9.49
N PHE A 154 16.22 17.11 8.93
CA PHE A 154 14.87 17.69 8.85
C PHE A 154 13.91 16.76 8.08
N PRO A 155 12.79 16.32 8.69
CA PRO A 155 11.98 15.25 8.14
C PRO A 155 10.84 15.73 7.22
N PHE A 156 10.69 15.04 6.09
CA PHE A 156 9.55 15.14 5.18
C PHE A 156 8.68 13.88 5.33
N ASN A 157 7.86 13.86 6.37
CA ASN A 157 7.17 12.63 6.81
C ASN A 157 5.88 12.31 6.06
N ILE A 158 5.34 13.22 5.25
CA ILE A 158 4.03 13.07 4.61
C ILE A 158 4.20 12.92 3.10
N ILE A 159 3.99 11.71 2.58
CA ILE A 159 3.97 11.41 1.16
C ILE A 159 2.75 12.04 0.50
N GLN A 160 2.96 12.65 -0.66
CA GLN A 160 1.94 13.26 -1.50
C GLN A 160 1.68 12.44 -2.77
N ASP A 161 2.74 11.87 -3.35
CA ASP A 161 2.66 11.05 -4.57
C ASP A 161 3.86 10.09 -4.65
N MET A 162 3.73 9.04 -5.46
CA MET A 162 4.78 8.08 -5.75
C MET A 162 4.79 7.69 -7.23
N PHE A 163 5.94 7.89 -7.87
CA PHE A 163 6.21 7.40 -9.22
C PHE A 163 7.17 6.21 -9.16
N VAL A 164 6.81 5.11 -9.85
CA VAL A 164 7.63 3.89 -9.88
C VAL A 164 8.27 3.75 -11.26
N LEU A 165 9.60 3.85 -11.30
CA LEU A 165 10.38 3.69 -12.51
C LEU A 165 11.00 2.29 -12.56
N THR A 166 10.47 1.43 -13.42
CA THR A 166 11.03 0.10 -13.69
C THR A 166 11.63 0.10 -15.10
N PRO A 167 12.97 -0.01 -15.26
CA PRO A 167 13.63 0.09 -16.58
C PRO A 167 13.11 -0.91 -17.61
N SER A 168 12.86 -2.15 -17.18
CA SER A 168 12.14 -3.16 -17.96
C SER A 168 11.48 -4.17 -17.01
N PRO A 169 10.42 -4.88 -17.43
CA PRO A 169 9.76 -5.89 -16.58
C PRO A 169 10.70 -6.99 -16.08
N GLU A 170 11.72 -7.35 -16.86
CA GLU A 170 12.74 -8.35 -16.48
C GLU A 170 13.85 -7.77 -15.59
N ASP A 171 13.94 -6.44 -15.51
CA ASP A 171 14.92 -5.70 -14.73
C ASP A 171 14.29 -5.01 -13.50
N TRP A 172 13.36 -5.73 -12.86
CA TRP A 172 12.60 -5.23 -11.73
C TRP A 172 13.49 -4.85 -10.53
N LYS A 173 14.67 -5.45 -10.40
CA LYS A 173 15.65 -5.14 -9.34
C LYS A 173 16.20 -3.73 -9.43
N ASN A 174 16.24 -3.16 -10.64
CA ASN A 174 16.65 -1.78 -10.87
C ASN A 174 15.46 -0.81 -10.78
N THR A 175 14.32 -1.25 -10.22
CA THR A 175 13.19 -0.36 -9.95
C THR A 175 13.58 0.71 -8.93
N VAL A 176 13.22 1.95 -9.24
CA VAL A 176 13.41 3.11 -8.36
C VAL A 176 12.06 3.75 -8.08
N PHE A 177 11.79 3.98 -6.79
CA PHE A 177 10.58 4.63 -6.29
C PHE A 177 10.89 6.10 -6.03
N TYR A 178 10.29 7.01 -6.78
CA TYR A 178 10.41 8.46 -6.60
C TYR A 178 9.18 8.98 -5.88
N GLY A 179 9.33 9.35 -4.61
CA GLY A 179 8.25 9.91 -3.80
C GLY A 179 8.37 11.41 -3.64
N VAL A 180 7.24 12.11 -3.69
CA VAL A 180 7.12 13.52 -3.31
C VAL A 180 6.61 13.58 -1.88
N PHE A 181 7.32 14.30 -1.01
CA PHE A 181 7.03 14.41 0.41
C PHE A 181 6.91 15.87 0.84
N THR A 182 6.12 16.12 1.86
CA THR A 182 5.97 17.44 2.50
C THR A 182 6.31 17.37 3.99
N SER A 183 6.82 18.47 4.53
CA SER A 183 6.99 18.65 5.98
C SER A 183 5.63 18.71 6.70
N TYR A 184 5.63 18.39 8.00
CA TYR A 184 4.44 18.57 8.83
C TYR A 184 4.03 20.06 8.89
N LYS A 185 2.73 20.32 9.01
CA LYS A 185 2.04 21.63 8.80
C LYS A 185 2.55 22.83 9.63
N GLY A 186 3.55 22.68 10.49
CA GLY A 186 4.13 23.75 11.31
C GLY A 186 5.35 24.47 10.71
N ALA A 187 6.05 23.86 9.74
CA ALA A 187 7.21 24.47 9.09
C ALA A 187 6.84 24.83 7.65
N SER A 188 6.85 26.14 7.33
CA SER A 188 6.74 26.76 6.00
C SER A 188 6.74 25.74 4.86
N GLY A 189 5.54 25.32 4.43
CA GLY A 189 5.28 24.10 3.63
C GLY A 189 6.37 23.78 2.61
N SER A 190 7.32 22.95 3.02
CA SER A 190 8.48 22.57 2.23
C SER A 190 8.26 21.18 1.67
N SER A 191 8.68 20.99 0.43
CA SER A 191 8.56 19.71 -0.27
C SER A 191 9.93 19.16 -0.59
N ALA A 192 10.03 17.84 -0.62
CA ALA A 192 11.22 17.11 -1.05
C ALA A 192 10.84 16.00 -2.02
N VAL A 193 11.80 15.63 -2.87
CA VAL A 193 11.72 14.43 -3.70
C VAL A 193 12.78 13.47 -3.21
N CYS A 194 12.36 12.29 -2.78
CA CYS A 194 13.25 11.22 -2.36
C CYS A 194 13.13 10.05 -3.31
N SER A 195 14.26 9.37 -3.56
CA SER A 195 14.32 8.16 -4.36
C SER A 195 14.71 6.97 -3.49
N PHE A 196 14.02 5.85 -3.65
CA PHE A 196 14.30 4.60 -2.95
C PHE A 196 14.56 3.50 -3.96
N THR A 197 15.60 2.70 -3.77
CA THR A 197 15.89 1.57 -4.66
C THR A 197 15.11 0.33 -4.22
N MET A 198 14.85 -0.59 -5.15
CA MET A 198 14.25 -1.88 -4.84
C MET A 198 15.05 -2.66 -3.79
N ASP A 199 16.39 -2.63 -3.85
CA ASP A 199 17.27 -3.25 -2.84
C ASP A 199 17.01 -2.72 -1.41
N GLN A 200 16.84 -1.41 -1.25
CA GLN A 200 16.50 -0.82 0.06
C GLN A 200 15.14 -1.31 0.57
N VAL A 201 14.16 -1.40 -0.34
CA VAL A 201 12.81 -1.88 -0.05
C VAL A 201 12.83 -3.36 0.36
N GLU A 202 13.51 -4.22 -0.40
CA GLU A 202 13.66 -5.64 -0.07
C GLU A 202 14.38 -5.85 1.26
N LYS A 203 15.45 -5.10 1.50
CA LYS A 203 16.19 -5.14 2.76
C LYS A 203 15.32 -4.76 3.95
N ALA A 204 14.42 -3.78 3.80
CA ALA A 204 13.49 -3.41 4.85
C ALA A 204 12.48 -4.53 5.14
N PHE A 205 11.92 -5.15 4.11
CA PHE A 205 10.94 -6.24 4.28
C PHE A 205 11.54 -7.57 4.75
N ASN A 206 12.81 -7.83 4.43
CA ASN A 206 13.54 -9.01 4.89
C ASN A 206 14.30 -8.74 6.21
N GLY A 207 14.12 -7.55 6.80
CA GLY A 207 14.73 -7.15 8.06
C GLY A 207 13.98 -7.68 9.29
N ARG A 208 14.28 -7.09 10.45
CA ARG A 208 13.60 -7.42 11.71
C ARG A 208 12.19 -6.83 11.73
N TYR A 209 11.23 -7.62 12.18
CA TYR A 209 9.87 -7.18 12.40
C TYR A 209 9.77 -6.40 13.72
N ARG A 210 8.89 -5.39 13.74
CA ARG A 210 8.51 -4.73 15.00
C ARG A 210 7.43 -5.58 15.69
N GLU A 211 7.57 -5.77 16.98
CA GLU A 211 6.60 -6.48 17.81
C GLU A 211 5.93 -5.48 18.75
N VAL A 212 4.60 -5.44 18.72
CA VAL A 212 3.85 -4.66 19.71
C VAL A 212 3.77 -5.47 20.99
N ASN A 213 4.24 -4.90 22.09
CA ASN A 213 3.97 -5.46 23.40
C ASN A 213 2.45 -5.43 23.65
N ARG A 214 1.84 -6.61 23.72
CA ARG A 214 0.38 -6.76 23.83
C ARG A 214 -0.18 -6.25 25.16
N GLU A 215 0.64 -6.13 26.19
CA GLU A 215 0.24 -5.62 27.51
C GLU A 215 0.25 -4.10 27.56
N THR A 216 1.25 -3.47 26.95
CA THR A 216 1.41 -2.00 26.97
C THR A 216 0.88 -1.30 25.72
N GLN A 217 0.54 -2.06 24.68
CA GLN A 217 0.24 -1.58 23.32
C GLN A 217 1.35 -0.70 22.70
N GLN A 218 2.56 -0.72 23.28
CA GLN A 218 3.72 0.01 22.78
C GLN A 218 4.51 -0.87 21.81
N CYS A 219 5.03 -0.24 20.75
CA CYS A 219 5.88 -0.87 19.72
C CYS A 219 7.36 -0.83 20.08
#